data_AF-A0A1V0UL95-F1
#
_entry.id   AF-A0A1V0UL95-F1
#
_cell.length_a   1.000
_cell.length_b   1.000
_cell.length_c   1.000
_cell.angle_alpha   90.00
_cell.angle_beta   90.00
_cell.angle_gamma   90.00
#
_symmetry.space_group_name_H-M   'P 1'
#
loop_
_entity.id
_entity.type
_entity.pdbx_description
1 polymer ?
#
loop_
_entity_poly.entity_id
_entity_poly.type
_entity_poly.pdbx_seq_one_letter_code
_entity_poly.pdbx_strand_id
1 'polypeptide(L)'
;MSDQAQPPFIDPESDYPCCWFCPALRLPRSGFLVADRPSRLWPFDAADGYRYTVDDRTPVCVHPGRVGLAAERTAPPLAIDPPAEPAPAGKRRLRWWR
;
A
#
# COMPACT_ATOMS: atom_id res chain seq x y z
N MET A 1 16.75 -3.62 32.68
CA MET A 1 16.34 -4.74 31.81
C MET A 1 16.51 -4.26 30.39
N SER A 2 17.48 -4.78 29.65
CA SER A 2 17.79 -4.30 28.31
C SER A 2 16.58 -4.49 27.41
N ASP A 3 16.04 -3.38 26.92
CA ASP A 3 15.11 -3.31 25.80
C ASP A 3 15.85 -3.88 24.57
N GLN A 4 15.83 -5.20 24.41
CA GLN A 4 16.43 -5.83 23.24
C GLN A 4 15.48 -5.56 22.08
N ALA A 5 15.78 -4.51 21.32
CA ALA A 5 15.11 -4.23 20.06
C ALA A 5 15.16 -5.51 19.20
N GLN A 6 13.99 -6.08 18.95
CA GLN A 6 13.86 -7.31 18.16
C GLN A 6 14.32 -7.03 16.72
N PRO A 7 15.10 -7.94 16.09
CA PRO A 7 15.64 -7.70 14.76
C PRO A 7 14.52 -7.55 13.71
N PRO A 8 14.81 -6.94 12.55
CA PRO A 8 13.91 -6.91 11.42
C PRO A 8 13.41 -8.30 11.04
N PHE A 9 12.17 -8.38 10.55
CA PHE A 9 11.61 -9.63 10.07
C PHE A 9 12.16 -9.98 8.68
N ILE A 10 12.89 -11.09 8.59
CA ILE A 10 13.35 -11.68 7.34
C ILE A 10 12.79 -13.11 7.33
N ASP A 11 11.99 -13.44 6.33
CA ASP A 11 11.59 -14.83 6.11
C ASP A 11 12.78 -15.60 5.53
N PRO A 12 13.39 -16.55 6.26
CA PRO A 12 14.55 -17.29 5.78
C PRO A 12 14.25 -18.20 4.59
N GLU A 13 12.98 -18.55 4.38
CA GLU A 13 12.53 -19.43 3.29
C GLU A 13 12.07 -18.64 2.05
N SER A 14 12.05 -17.30 2.11
CA SER A 14 11.64 -16.48 0.98
C SER A 14 12.81 -16.23 0.03
N ASP A 15 12.75 -16.82 -1.17
CA ASP A 15 13.66 -16.50 -2.28
C ASP A 15 13.37 -15.13 -2.93
N TYR A 16 12.30 -14.45 -2.52
CA TYR A 16 11.88 -13.19 -3.12
C TYR A 16 12.45 -11.99 -2.36
N PRO A 17 13.24 -11.11 -3.01
CA PRO A 17 13.70 -9.91 -2.35
C PRO A 17 12.51 -8.99 -2.02
N CYS A 18 12.38 -8.66 -0.73
CA CYS A 18 11.53 -7.58 -0.26
C CYS A 18 11.81 -6.29 -1.05
N CYS A 19 10.78 -5.47 -1.27
CA CYS A 19 11.01 -4.15 -1.86
C CYS A 19 11.83 -3.25 -0.92
N TRP A 20 12.59 -2.30 -1.47
CA TRP A 20 13.49 -1.43 -0.71
C TRP A 20 12.80 -0.66 0.45
N PHE A 21 11.51 -0.34 0.29
CA PHE A 21 10.69 0.33 1.30
C PHE A 21 9.79 -0.66 2.08
N CYS A 22 10.12 -1.95 2.12
CA CYS A 22 9.35 -2.92 2.89
C CYS A 22 9.56 -2.68 4.39
N PRO A 23 8.48 -2.60 5.21
CA PRO A 23 8.63 -2.46 6.65
C PRO A 23 9.39 -3.63 7.28
N ALA A 24 9.28 -4.84 6.73
CA ALA A 24 9.97 -6.03 7.21
C ALA A 24 11.51 -5.89 7.22
N LEU A 25 12.07 -5.08 6.31
CA LEU A 25 13.52 -4.83 6.25
C LEU A 25 14.03 -3.98 7.42
N ARG A 26 13.14 -3.34 8.19
CA ARG A 26 13.51 -2.38 9.25
C ARG A 26 12.81 -2.65 10.58
N LEU A 27 11.70 -3.39 10.57
CA LEU A 27 10.85 -3.61 11.73
C LEU A 27 10.73 -5.10 12.06
N PRO A 28 10.63 -5.46 13.35
CA PRO A 28 10.31 -6.82 13.74
C PRO A 28 8.92 -7.21 13.27
N ARG A 29 8.59 -8.50 13.32
CA ARG A 29 7.30 -9.04 12.85
C ARG A 29 6.10 -8.32 13.47
N SER A 30 6.15 -8.00 14.76
CA SER A 30 5.09 -7.31 15.49
C SER A 30 4.95 -5.83 15.11
N GLY A 31 5.91 -5.25 14.39
CA GLY A 31 5.95 -3.84 14.03
C GLY A 31 5.21 -3.48 12.74
N PHE A 32 4.62 -4.45 12.03
CA PHE A 32 3.88 -4.19 10.80
C PHE A 32 2.78 -5.22 10.55
N LEU A 33 1.82 -4.84 9.71
CA LEU A 33 0.76 -5.70 9.19
C LEU A 33 1.02 -6.06 7.72
N VAL A 34 0.42 -7.17 7.29
CA VAL A 34 0.40 -7.56 5.88
C VAL A 34 -1.02 -7.46 5.33
N ALA A 35 -1.18 -6.76 4.22
CA ALA A 35 -2.44 -6.64 3.49
C ALA A 35 -2.34 -7.29 2.10
N ASP A 36 -3.47 -7.75 1.57
CA ASP A 36 -3.55 -8.39 0.25
C ASP A 36 -3.26 -7.43 -0.92
N ARG A 37 -3.61 -6.15 -0.78
CA ARG A 37 -3.41 -5.10 -1.80
C ARG A 37 -3.44 -3.68 -1.22
N PRO A 38 -3.06 -2.65 -2.01
CA PRO A 38 -3.22 -1.24 -1.61
C PRO A 38 -4.68 -0.84 -1.31
N SER A 39 -4.85 0.10 -0.39
CA SER A 39 -6.15 0.63 0.03
C SER A 39 -6.05 2.08 0.50
N ARG A 40 -7.18 2.80 0.50
CA ARG A 40 -7.32 4.09 1.19
C ARG A 40 -7.28 3.95 2.71
N LEU A 41 -7.52 2.76 3.25
CA LEU A 41 -7.39 2.45 4.68
C LEU A 41 -5.93 2.34 5.13
N TRP A 42 -4.99 2.25 4.19
CA TRP A 42 -3.56 2.34 4.45
C TRP A 42 -2.85 3.15 3.37
N PRO A 43 -3.01 4.50 3.40
CA PRO A 43 -2.42 5.39 2.40
C PRO A 43 -0.89 5.30 2.42
N PHE A 44 -0.30 5.56 1.26
CA PHE A 44 1.16 5.69 1.10
C PHE A 44 1.62 7.02 1.70
N ASP A 45 2.71 6.98 2.45
CA ASP A 45 3.38 8.11 3.06
C ASP A 45 4.72 8.35 2.34
N ALA A 46 4.86 9.51 1.72
CA ALA A 46 6.04 9.85 0.93
C ALA A 46 7.27 10.18 1.78
N ALA A 47 7.09 10.44 3.09
CA ALA A 47 8.19 10.77 3.98
C ALA A 47 9.16 9.59 4.18
N ASP A 48 8.64 8.37 4.23
CA ASP A 48 9.40 7.14 4.51
C ASP A 48 9.17 5.99 3.52
N GLY A 49 8.17 6.13 2.65
CA GLY A 49 7.81 5.15 1.63
C GLY A 49 6.91 4.02 2.12
N TYR A 50 6.37 4.10 3.35
CA TYR A 50 5.47 3.09 3.89
C TYR A 50 4.01 3.37 3.58
N ARG A 51 3.19 2.36 3.86
CA ARG A 51 1.74 2.51 3.97
C ARG A 51 1.35 2.36 5.42
N TYR A 52 0.37 3.10 5.88
CA TYR A 52 0.02 3.15 7.29
C TYR A 52 -1.47 3.00 7.50
N THR A 53 -1.89 2.10 8.39
CA THR A 53 -3.29 2.08 8.86
C THR A 53 -3.72 3.49 9.32
N VAL A 54 -4.94 3.88 8.97
CA VAL A 54 -5.48 5.20 9.29
C VAL A 54 -5.73 5.40 10.79
N ASP A 55 -5.96 4.33 11.55
CA ASP A 55 -6.39 4.39 12.94
C ASP A 55 -5.21 4.60 13.91
N ASP A 56 -4.15 3.79 13.76
CA ASP A 56 -3.05 3.68 14.73
C ASP A 56 -1.66 3.91 14.10
N ARG A 57 -1.60 4.26 12.80
CA ARG A 57 -0.33 4.49 12.08
C ARG A 57 0.61 3.28 12.17
N THR A 58 0.06 2.07 12.12
CA THR A 58 0.83 0.84 11.97
C THR A 58 1.29 0.66 10.52
N PRO A 59 2.60 0.44 10.24
CA PRO A 59 3.11 0.15 8.90
C PRO A 59 2.45 -1.09 8.26
N VAL A 60 2.23 -1.03 6.95
CA VAL A 60 1.55 -2.08 6.18
C VAL A 60 2.38 -2.47 4.95
N CYS A 61 2.76 -3.74 4.86
CA CYS A 61 3.24 -4.34 3.62
C CYS A 61 2.05 -4.83 2.77
N VAL A 62 2.05 -4.53 1.46
CA VAL A 62 0.99 -4.98 0.53
C VAL A 62 1.45 -6.11 -0.39
N HIS A 63 2.55 -6.78 -0.05
CA HIS A 63 3.17 -7.83 -0.85
C HIS A 63 3.37 -9.11 -0.03
N PRO A 64 2.28 -9.82 0.33
CA PRO A 64 2.33 -11.01 1.19
C PRO A 64 3.33 -12.06 0.68
N GLY A 65 3.32 -12.35 -0.63
CA GLY A 65 4.24 -13.32 -1.23
C GLY A 65 5.72 -12.91 -1.20
N ARG A 66 6.04 -11.61 -1.16
CA ARG A 66 7.43 -11.14 -1.05
C ARG A 66 7.96 -11.14 0.38
N VAL A 67 7.08 -11.09 1.36
CA VAL A 67 7.44 -11.13 2.78
C VAL A 67 7.22 -12.51 3.38
N GLY A 68 6.69 -13.48 2.63
CA GLY A 68 6.47 -14.84 3.12
C GLY A 68 5.37 -14.96 4.18
N LEU A 69 4.44 -14.00 4.23
CA LEU A 69 3.36 -13.97 5.22
C LEU A 69 2.00 -13.96 4.55
N ALA A 70 1.02 -14.59 5.19
CA ALA A 70 -0.38 -14.45 4.81
C ALA A 70 -0.85 -13.00 5.04
N ALA A 71 -1.80 -12.56 4.22
CA ALA A 71 -2.47 -11.29 4.44
C ALA A 71 -3.36 -11.36 5.70
N GLU A 72 -3.13 -10.45 6.63
CA GLU A 72 -3.95 -10.25 7.83
C GLU A 72 -5.11 -9.30 7.56
N ARG A 73 -4.97 -8.44 6.54
CA ARG A 73 -5.96 -7.45 6.14
C ARG A 73 -6.32 -7.62 4.67
N THR A 74 -7.62 -7.53 4.41
CA THR A 74 -8.18 -7.53 3.05
C THR A 74 -8.66 -6.12 2.75
N ALA A 75 -8.16 -5.51 1.68
CA ALA A 75 -8.68 -4.23 1.24
C ALA A 75 -10.15 -4.34 0.83
N PRO A 76 -10.97 -3.30 1.05
CA PRO A 76 -12.34 -3.25 0.53
C PRO A 76 -12.32 -3.20 -1.01
N PRO A 77 -13.33 -3.77 -1.70
CA PRO A 77 -13.44 -3.68 -3.15
C PRO A 77 -13.22 -2.25 -3.65
N LEU A 78 -12.56 -2.12 -4.81
CA LEU A 78 -12.45 -0.81 -5.44
C LEU A 78 -13.86 -0.32 -5.77
N ALA A 79 -14.24 0.83 -5.22
CA ALA A 79 -15.43 1.53 -5.67
C ALA A 79 -15.14 1.99 -7.11
N ILE A 80 -15.71 1.27 -8.07
CA ILE A 80 -15.73 1.68 -9.47
C ILE A 80 -16.91 2.65 -9.58
N ASP A 81 -16.63 3.93 -9.76
CA ASP A 81 -17.69 4.87 -10.11
C ASP A 81 -18.38 4.37 -11.38
N PRO A 82 -19.72 4.38 -11.45
CA PRO A 82 -20.40 4.05 -12.69
C PRO A 82 -19.88 4.97 -13.79
N PRO A 83 -19.67 4.46 -15.02
CA PRO A 83 -19.16 5.27 -16.12
C PRO A 83 -20.05 6.52 -16.26
N ALA A 84 -19.41 7.70 -16.27
CA ALA A 84 -20.12 8.95 -16.47
C ALA A 84 -20.92 8.89 -17.78
N GLU A 85 -22.18 9.32 -17.75
CA GLU A 85 -22.97 9.47 -18.98
C GLU A 85 -22.21 10.38 -19.96
N PRO A 86 -22.14 10.01 -21.26
CA PRO A 86 -21.44 10.83 -22.23
C PRO A 86 -22.10 12.21 -22.27
N ALA A 87 -21.28 13.26 -22.03
CA ALA A 87 -21.74 14.63 -22.18
C ALA A 87 -22.34 14.84 -23.58
N PRO A 88 -23.46 15.56 -23.71
CA PRO A 88 -24.04 15.84 -25.03
C PRO A 88 -22.98 16.54 -25.89
N ALA A 89 -22.85 16.10 -27.15
CA ALA A 89 -21.89 16.64 -28.11
C ALA A 89 -22.15 18.13 -28.37
N GLY A 90 -21.58 18.99 -27.53
CA GLY A 90 -21.56 20.43 -27.75
C GLY A 90 -20.81 20.74 -29.03
N LYS A 91 -21.45 21.45 -29.96
CA LYS A 91 -20.83 21.90 -31.22
C LYS A 91 -19.59 22.74 -30.89
N ARG A 92 -18.40 22.16 -31.02
CA ARG A 92 -17.11 22.86 -30.94
C ARG A 92 -17.09 23.97 -31.99
N ARG A 93 -17.39 25.21 -31.59
CA ARG A 93 -17.12 26.38 -32.42
C ARG A 93 -15.60 26.57 -32.45
N LEU A 94 -14.95 26.02 -33.47
CA LEU A 94 -13.56 26.32 -33.79
C LEU A 94 -13.49 27.80 -34.18
N ARG A 95 -12.99 28.64 -33.27
CA ARG A 95 -12.61 30.03 -33.58
C ARG A 95 -11.18 29.96 -34.11
N TRP A 96 -11.04 30.11 -35.42
CA TRP A 96 -9.74 30.20 -36.08
C TRP A 96 -9.15 31.59 -35.75
N TRP A 97 -7.90 31.64 -35.28
CA TRP A 97 -7.22 32.87 -34.93
C TRP A 97 -6.61 33.52 -36.18
N ARG A 98 -6.58 34.86 -36.18
CA ARG A 98 -6.13 35.75 -37.25
C ARG A 98 -4.75 36.29 -36.94
#